data_AF-A0A835X0N2-F1
#
_entry.id   AF-A0A835X0N2-F1
#
_cell.length_a   1.000
_cell.length_b   1.000
_cell.length_c   1.000
_cell.angle_alpha   90.00
_cell.angle_beta   90.00
_cell.angle_gamma   90.00
#
_symmetry.space_group_name_H-M   'P 1'
#
loop_
_entity.id
_entity.type
_entity.pdbx_description
1 polymer ?
#
loop_
_entity_poly.entity_id
_entity_poly.type
_entity_poly.pdbx_seq_one_letter_code
_entity_poly.pdbx_strand_id
1 'polypeptide(L)'
;MILSPLLKALANVVQKTRNSAQINQETGVSVRLGIHGLELLVGEAERTRALHYKILSVPRISDMHSLKQVIKFELSELDDTVKNREKVFDELLKESVKETCLEYLDGLDKTILESIKEEIGENTFQVSQNLIWKNGQASYSNQLENFSNLRNLVESKLNLIKSSQKDLKHQVEHLKIDTKSLELSEQQENELRSTLLEIILEALCWTNPKILDKTEVGYGKA
;
A
#
# COMPACT_ATOMS: atom_id res chain seq x y z
N MET A 1 -9.09 -10.95 3.45
CA MET A 1 -8.14 -10.61 4.54
C MET A 1 -7.69 -9.19 4.35
N ILE A 2 -7.52 -8.43 5.43
CA ILE A 2 -6.99 -7.06 5.38
C ILE A 2 -5.69 -7.02 6.15
N LEU A 3 -4.66 -6.47 5.51
CA LEU A 3 -3.32 -6.37 6.08
C LEU A 3 -3.16 -5.07 6.87
N SER A 4 -2.53 -5.18 8.04
CA SER A 4 -2.22 -4.10 8.97
C SER A 4 -1.66 -2.84 8.30
N PRO A 5 -0.62 -2.91 7.44
CA PRO A 5 -0.12 -1.71 6.76
C PRO A 5 -1.17 -0.99 5.90
N LEU A 6 -2.04 -1.72 5.21
CA LEU A 6 -3.08 -1.11 4.38
C LEU A 6 -4.14 -0.42 5.23
N LEU A 7 -4.53 -1.08 6.34
CA LEU A 7 -5.48 -0.50 7.28
C LEU A 7 -4.90 0.74 7.95
N LYS A 8 -3.61 0.71 8.30
CA LYS A 8 -2.86 1.84 8.84
C LYS A 8 -2.79 3.00 7.85
N ALA A 9 -2.44 2.74 6.60
CA ALA A 9 -2.41 3.78 5.57
C ALA A 9 -3.79 4.43 5.38
N LEU A 10 -4.87 3.63 5.29
CA LEU A 10 -6.23 4.16 5.19
C LEU A 10 -6.63 4.97 6.43
N ALA A 11 -6.31 4.48 7.64
CA ALA A 11 -6.57 5.21 8.89
C ALA A 11 -5.82 6.55 8.94
N ASN A 12 -4.56 6.58 8.49
CA ASN A 12 -3.76 7.79 8.39
C ASN A 12 -4.37 8.78 7.39
N VAL A 13 -4.86 8.32 6.23
CA VAL A 13 -5.58 9.18 5.28
C VAL A 13 -6.79 9.82 5.96
N VAL A 14 -7.64 9.01 6.61
CA VAL A 14 -8.83 9.49 7.32
C VAL A 14 -8.46 10.55 8.36
N GLN A 15 -7.41 10.29 9.15
CA GLN A 15 -6.95 11.21 10.18
C GLN A 15 -6.41 12.51 9.58
N LYS A 16 -5.55 12.43 8.55
CA LYS A 16 -4.99 13.61 7.88
C LYS A 16 -6.08 14.44 7.19
N THR A 17 -7.07 13.80 6.57
CA THR A 17 -8.24 14.50 5.98
C THR A 17 -9.02 15.27 7.06
N ARG A 18 -9.28 14.65 8.22
CA ARG A 18 -9.99 15.29 9.35
C ARG A 18 -9.21 16.44 9.99
N ASN A 19 -7.89 16.44 9.86
CA ASN A 19 -7.04 17.46 10.46
C ASN A 19 -6.55 18.51 9.44
N SER A 20 -6.93 18.39 8.17
CA SER A 20 -6.45 19.28 7.11
C SER A 20 -7.16 20.63 7.16
N ALA A 21 -6.37 21.71 7.24
CA ALA A 21 -6.89 23.08 7.15
C ALA A 21 -7.48 23.40 5.76
N GLN A 22 -7.09 22.66 4.72
CA GLN A 22 -7.60 22.81 3.35
C GLN A 22 -9.02 22.26 3.19
N ILE A 23 -9.49 21.46 4.13
CA ILE A 23 -10.80 20.81 4.10
C ILE A 23 -11.74 21.53 5.06
N ASN A 24 -12.95 21.82 4.59
CA ASN A 24 -13.96 22.49 5.37
C ASN A 24 -14.38 21.63 6.57
N GLN A 25 -14.00 22.08 7.77
CA GLN A 25 -14.30 21.37 9.01
C GLN A 25 -15.73 21.62 9.51
N GLU A 26 -16.43 22.63 9.00
CA GLU A 26 -17.83 22.91 9.34
C GLU A 26 -18.78 21.87 8.73
N THR A 27 -18.55 21.49 7.47
CA THR A 27 -19.28 20.39 6.81
C THR A 27 -18.71 19.02 7.18
N GLY A 28 -17.43 19.00 7.56
CA GLY A 28 -16.77 17.86 8.19
C GLY A 28 -16.43 16.72 7.22
N VAL A 29 -15.68 15.74 7.72
CA VAL A 29 -15.24 14.59 6.95
C VAL A 29 -16.07 13.36 7.30
N SER A 30 -16.75 12.80 6.30
CA SER A 30 -17.61 11.64 6.48
C SER A 30 -16.86 10.44 7.09
N VAL A 31 -17.48 9.76 8.05
CA VAL A 31 -17.02 8.45 8.55
C VAL A 31 -16.95 7.42 7.42
N ARG A 32 -17.74 7.61 6.36
CA ARG A 32 -17.70 6.74 5.16
C ARG A 32 -16.34 6.75 4.47
N LEU A 33 -15.50 7.78 4.66
CA LEU A 33 -14.15 7.79 4.12
C LEU A 33 -13.36 6.54 4.55
N GLY A 34 -13.50 6.14 5.82
CA GLY A 34 -12.87 4.92 6.34
C GLY A 34 -13.63 3.65 5.93
N ILE A 35 -14.94 3.60 6.18
CA ILE A 35 -15.75 2.39 5.95
C ILE A 35 -15.85 2.07 4.46
N HIS A 36 -16.37 3.01 3.67
CA HIS A 36 -16.53 2.84 2.23
C HIS A 36 -15.17 2.80 1.52
N GLY A 37 -14.15 3.49 2.05
CA GLY A 37 -12.79 3.38 1.54
C GLY A 37 -12.26 1.94 1.64
N LEU A 38 -12.46 1.29 2.78
CA LEU A 38 -12.07 -0.10 2.96
C LEU A 38 -12.85 -1.05 2.06
N GLU A 39 -14.16 -0.84 1.90
CA GLU A 39 -15.00 -1.62 0.98
C GLU A 39 -14.50 -1.52 -0.47
N LEU A 40 -14.13 -0.32 -0.93
CA LEU A 40 -13.59 -0.11 -2.27
C LEU A 40 -12.25 -0.83 -2.46
N LEU A 41 -11.35 -0.75 -1.48
CA LEU A 41 -10.06 -1.44 -1.54
C LEU A 41 -10.24 -2.96 -1.64
N VAL A 42 -11.14 -3.54 -0.84
CA VAL A 42 -11.45 -4.97 -0.88
C VAL A 42 -12.11 -5.34 -2.20
N GLY A 43 -13.13 -4.58 -2.62
CA GLY A 43 -13.83 -4.83 -3.89
C GLY A 43 -12.90 -4.74 -5.09
N GLU A 44 -11.95 -3.80 -5.09
CA GLU A 44 -10.98 -3.63 -6.16
C GLU A 44 -9.98 -4.79 -6.24
N ALA A 45 -9.49 -5.27 -5.09
CA ALA A 45 -8.67 -6.47 -5.02
C ALA A 45 -9.42 -7.73 -5.46
N GLU A 46 -10.71 -7.86 -5.12
CA GLU A 46 -11.54 -8.98 -5.55
C GLU A 46 -11.80 -8.96 -7.06
N ARG A 47 -12.16 -7.78 -7.59
CA ARG A 47 -12.44 -7.55 -9.01
C ARG A 47 -11.24 -7.87 -9.89
N THR A 48 -10.05 -7.40 -9.52
CA THR A 48 -8.84 -7.54 -10.33
C THR A 48 -8.16 -8.90 -10.17
N ARG A 49 -8.18 -9.48 -8.96
CA ARG A 49 -7.40 -10.68 -8.66
C ARG A 49 -8.23 -11.88 -8.25
N ALA A 50 -9.13 -11.75 -7.28
CA ALA A 50 -9.85 -12.91 -6.75
C ALA A 50 -10.72 -13.60 -7.81
N LEU A 51 -11.52 -12.83 -8.53
CA LEU A 51 -12.44 -13.36 -9.54
C LEU A 51 -11.70 -13.95 -10.75
N HIS A 52 -10.64 -13.27 -11.20
CA HIS A 52 -9.91 -13.67 -12.39
C HIS A 52 -9.00 -14.88 -12.15
N TYR A 53 -8.25 -14.89 -11.03
CA TYR A 53 -7.27 -15.93 -10.72
C TYR A 53 -7.77 -16.99 -9.75
N LYS A 54 -9.01 -16.86 -9.22
CA LYS A 54 -9.60 -17.77 -8.23
C LYS A 54 -8.75 -17.90 -6.96
N ILE A 55 -8.22 -16.78 -6.49
CA ILE A 55 -7.40 -16.69 -5.28
C ILE A 55 -8.09 -15.88 -4.19
N LEU A 56 -7.67 -16.08 -2.94
CA LEU A 56 -8.06 -15.18 -1.85
C LEU A 56 -7.19 -13.91 -1.92
N SER A 57 -7.69 -12.87 -2.59
CA SER A 57 -6.95 -11.62 -2.74
C SER A 57 -6.88 -10.81 -1.44
N VAL A 58 -5.89 -9.92 -1.38
CA VAL A 58 -5.83 -8.84 -0.38
C VAL A 58 -5.66 -7.49 -1.06
N PRO A 59 -6.16 -6.40 -0.45
CA PRO A 59 -5.82 -5.06 -0.89
C PRO A 59 -4.32 -4.78 -0.82
N ARG A 60 -3.82 -4.04 -1.80
CA ARG A 60 -2.43 -3.61 -1.94
C ARG A 60 -2.34 -2.12 -2.23
N ILE A 61 -1.12 -1.58 -2.26
CA ILE A 61 -0.88 -0.16 -2.56
C ILE A 61 -1.42 0.20 -3.95
N SER A 62 -1.25 -0.69 -4.93
CA SER A 62 -1.78 -0.51 -6.30
C SER A 62 -3.31 -0.35 -6.37
N ASP A 63 -4.06 -0.81 -5.36
CA ASP A 63 -5.52 -0.66 -5.32
C ASP A 63 -5.98 0.68 -4.72
N MET A 64 -5.08 1.45 -4.08
CA MET A 64 -5.45 2.69 -3.38
C MET A 64 -5.98 3.81 -4.27
N HIS A 65 -5.72 3.75 -5.58
CA HIS A 65 -6.29 4.68 -6.53
C HIS A 65 -7.84 4.66 -6.52
N SER A 66 -8.45 3.54 -6.12
CA SER A 66 -9.90 3.39 -6.00
C SER A 66 -10.53 4.33 -4.95
N LEU A 67 -9.74 4.80 -3.98
CA LEU A 67 -10.19 5.68 -2.91
C LEU A 67 -10.62 7.08 -3.38
N LYS A 68 -10.36 7.47 -4.63
CA LYS A 68 -10.90 8.73 -5.17
C LYS A 68 -12.43 8.80 -5.11
N GLN A 69 -13.10 7.64 -5.15
CA GLN A 69 -14.56 7.56 -5.12
C GLN A 69 -15.17 7.94 -3.76
N VAL A 70 -14.39 7.92 -2.67
CA VAL A 70 -14.84 8.31 -1.31
C VAL A 70 -14.67 9.79 -1.00
N ILE A 71 -14.18 10.59 -1.94
CA ILE A 71 -14.06 12.04 -1.79
C ILE A 71 -15.47 12.63 -1.73
N LYS A 72 -15.88 13.04 -0.53
CA LYS A 72 -17.19 13.66 -0.24
C LYS A 72 -17.08 14.93 0.61
N PHE A 73 -15.86 15.34 0.96
CA PHE A 73 -15.62 16.58 1.69
C PHE A 73 -15.60 17.78 0.74
N GLU A 74 -15.68 18.97 1.33
CA GLU A 74 -15.57 20.26 0.66
C GLU A 74 -14.25 20.92 1.04
N LEU A 75 -13.68 21.73 0.15
CA LEU A 75 -12.52 22.54 0.49
C LEU A 75 -12.93 23.78 1.28
N SER A 76 -12.01 24.27 2.12
CA SER A 76 -12.20 25.51 2.90
C SER A 76 -12.15 26.78 2.03
N GLU A 77 -11.53 26.70 0.86
CA GLU A 77 -11.32 27.81 -0.07
C GLU A 77 -12.49 27.97 -1.05
N LEU A 78 -12.62 29.16 -1.65
CA LEU A 78 -13.67 29.49 -2.61
C LEU A 78 -13.60 28.68 -3.93
N ASP A 79 -12.44 28.07 -4.26
CA ASP A 79 -12.23 27.27 -5.48
C ASP A 79 -12.46 25.76 -5.22
N ASP A 80 -13.61 25.44 -4.64
CA ASP A 80 -14.01 24.08 -4.29
C ASP A 80 -14.50 23.27 -5.50
N THR A 81 -13.55 22.85 -6.35
CA THR A 81 -13.81 22.04 -7.55
C THR A 81 -13.48 20.56 -7.31
N VAL A 82 -14.11 19.66 -8.08
CA VAL A 82 -13.81 18.21 -8.03
C VAL A 82 -12.31 17.94 -8.21
N LYS A 83 -11.66 18.64 -9.15
CA LYS A 83 -10.24 18.48 -9.42
C LYS A 83 -9.35 18.93 -8.25
N ASN A 84 -9.71 20.03 -7.59
CA ASN A 84 -8.96 20.50 -6.43
C ASN A 84 -9.16 19.57 -5.23
N ARG A 85 -10.37 19.06 -5.00
CA ARG A 85 -10.64 18.04 -3.96
C ARG A 85 -9.82 16.77 -4.21
N GLU A 86 -9.76 16.29 -5.45
CA GLU A 86 -8.93 15.16 -5.85
C GLU A 86 -7.44 15.41 -5.61
N LYS A 87 -6.94 16.61 -5.96
CA LYS A 87 -5.55 16.98 -5.74
C LYS A 87 -5.19 16.96 -4.25
N VAL A 88 -5.99 17.62 -3.41
CA VAL A 88 -5.79 17.63 -1.95
C VAL A 88 -5.84 16.20 -1.41
N PHE A 89 -6.81 15.40 -1.84
CA PHE A 89 -6.92 14.01 -1.42
C PHE A 89 -5.69 13.17 -1.82
N ASP A 90 -5.22 13.31 -3.06
CA ASP A 90 -4.06 12.60 -3.59
C ASP A 90 -2.78 12.96 -2.82
N GLU A 91 -2.62 14.22 -2.41
CA GLU A 91 -1.50 14.66 -1.57
C GLU A 91 -1.54 13.97 -0.20
N LEU A 92 -2.70 13.96 0.47
CA LEU A 92 -2.88 13.30 1.77
C LEU A 92 -2.72 11.77 1.68
N LEU A 93 -3.24 11.17 0.61
CA LEU A 93 -3.10 9.74 0.32
C LEU A 93 -1.62 9.38 0.13
N LYS A 94 -0.92 10.13 -0.71
CA LYS A 94 0.50 9.94 -0.98
C LYS A 94 1.36 10.06 0.27
N GLU A 95 1.07 11.06 1.12
CA GLU A 95 1.77 11.23 2.40
C GLU A 95 1.53 10.04 3.34
N SER A 96 0.29 9.58 3.46
CA SER A 96 -0.08 8.45 4.32
C SER A 96 0.55 7.13 3.87
N VAL A 97 0.58 6.90 2.54
CA VAL A 97 1.27 5.76 1.93
C VAL A 97 2.77 5.85 2.17
N LYS A 98 3.38 7.01 1.92
CA LYS A 98 4.81 7.25 2.16
C LYS A 98 5.21 6.92 3.60
N GLU A 99 4.50 7.48 4.58
CA GLU A 99 4.78 7.26 6.00
C GLU A 99 4.70 5.76 6.35
N THR A 100 3.62 5.09 5.92
CA THR A 100 3.42 3.66 6.17
C THR A 100 4.51 2.80 5.52
N CYS A 101 4.90 3.12 4.29
CA CYS A 101 5.88 2.35 3.55
C CYS A 101 7.30 2.53 4.11
N LEU A 102 7.69 3.74 4.50
CA LEU A 102 9.03 4.01 5.03
C LEU A 102 9.34 3.24 6.32
N GLU A 103 8.33 2.92 7.14
CA GLU A 103 8.51 2.08 8.34
C GLU A 103 9.10 0.70 8.03
N TYR A 104 8.87 0.16 6.83
CA TYR A 104 9.42 -1.13 6.43
C TYR A 104 10.92 -1.06 6.08
N LEU A 105 11.46 0.13 5.87
CA LEU A 105 12.89 0.37 5.67
C LEU A 105 13.59 0.88 6.94
N ASP A 106 12.87 1.02 8.06
CA ASP A 106 13.48 1.48 9.30
C ASP A 106 14.58 0.51 9.79
N GLY A 107 15.65 1.10 10.31
CA GLY A 107 16.86 0.39 10.75
C GLY A 107 17.65 -0.33 9.65
N LEU A 108 17.34 -0.12 8.36
CA LEU A 108 18.07 -0.76 7.27
C LEU A 108 19.43 -0.08 7.01
N ASP A 109 20.46 -0.90 6.77
CA ASP A 109 21.79 -0.41 6.42
C ASP A 109 21.78 0.27 5.03
N LYS A 110 22.48 1.39 4.91
CA LYS A 110 22.63 2.14 3.65
C LYS A 110 23.27 1.29 2.55
N THR A 111 24.18 0.38 2.90
CA THR A 111 24.84 -0.54 1.96
C THR A 111 23.84 -1.46 1.25
N ILE A 112 22.76 -1.87 1.92
CA ILE A 112 21.68 -2.67 1.31
C ILE A 112 20.91 -1.82 0.30
N LEU A 113 20.60 -0.57 0.66
CA LEU A 113 19.90 0.37 -0.23
C LEU A 113 20.72 0.66 -1.49
N GLU A 114 22.03 0.88 -1.34
CA GLU A 114 22.97 1.08 -2.45
C GLU A 114 23.06 -0.17 -3.33
N SER A 115 23.16 -1.36 -2.74
CA SER A 115 23.17 -2.63 -3.47
C SER A 115 21.89 -2.85 -4.29
N ILE A 116 20.72 -2.47 -3.76
CA ILE A 116 19.45 -2.52 -4.50
C ILE A 116 19.44 -1.49 -5.63
N LYS A 117 19.99 -0.30 -5.42
CA LYS A 117 20.10 0.74 -6.45
C LYS A 117 20.93 0.25 -7.64
N GLU A 118 22.08 -0.36 -7.36
CA GLU A 118 22.97 -0.93 -8.36
C GLU A 118 22.32 -2.13 -9.08
N GLU A 119 21.65 -3.00 -8.33
CA GLU A 119 20.94 -4.16 -8.86
C GLU A 119 19.82 -3.76 -9.83
N ILE A 120 19.06 -2.71 -9.52
CA ILE A 120 18.04 -2.21 -10.43
C ILE A 120 18.68 -1.60 -11.68
N GLY A 121 19.75 -0.81 -11.56
CA GLY A 121 20.54 -0.39 -12.73
C GLY A 121 19.68 0.20 -13.86
N GLU A 122 19.72 -0.40 -15.05
CA GLU A 122 18.87 -0.03 -16.20
C GLU A 122 17.59 -0.88 -16.32
N ASN A 123 17.38 -1.82 -15.41
CA ASN A 123 16.20 -2.68 -15.38
C ASN A 123 14.99 -1.93 -14.80
N THR A 124 13.81 -2.50 -15.04
CA THR A 124 12.56 -2.04 -14.41
C THR A 124 11.88 -3.21 -13.70
N PHE A 125 11.20 -2.90 -12.61
CA PHE A 125 10.34 -3.82 -11.89
C PHE A 125 8.88 -3.45 -12.15
N GLN A 126 8.14 -4.33 -12.83
CA GLN A 126 6.76 -4.06 -13.20
C GLN A 126 5.80 -4.35 -12.04
N VAL A 127 4.87 -3.42 -11.81
CA VAL A 127 3.83 -3.53 -10.77
C VAL A 127 2.48 -3.21 -11.37
N SER A 128 1.48 -4.03 -11.06
CA SER A 128 0.12 -3.86 -11.55
C SER A 128 -0.86 -4.60 -10.65
N GLN A 129 -2.09 -4.10 -10.55
CA GLN A 129 -3.16 -4.77 -9.82
C GLN A 129 -3.47 -6.18 -10.36
N ASN A 130 -3.16 -6.43 -11.64
CA ASN A 130 -3.40 -7.73 -12.27
C ASN A 130 -2.22 -8.70 -12.09
N LEU A 131 -1.06 -8.23 -11.59
CA LEU A 131 0.08 -9.10 -11.33
C LEU A 131 -0.09 -9.81 -9.98
N ILE A 132 0.14 -11.12 -9.98
CA ILE A 132 0.10 -11.97 -8.79
C ILE A 132 1.47 -12.57 -8.52
N TRP A 133 1.68 -13.07 -7.30
CA TRP A 133 2.99 -13.59 -6.88
C TRP A 133 3.51 -14.68 -7.82
N LYS A 134 2.66 -15.65 -8.16
CA LYS A 134 2.96 -16.79 -9.03
C LYS A 134 1.83 -17.00 -10.02
N ASN A 135 2.02 -16.61 -11.29
CA ASN A 135 1.22 -17.08 -12.42
C ASN A 135 1.82 -16.57 -13.76
N GLY A 136 2.17 -17.49 -14.66
CA GLY A 136 2.74 -17.15 -15.96
C GLY A 136 4.18 -16.64 -15.89
N GLN A 137 4.66 -16.03 -16.99
CA GLN A 137 6.06 -15.63 -17.12
C GLN A 137 6.40 -14.28 -16.47
N ALA A 138 5.45 -13.36 -16.30
CA ALA A 138 5.69 -12.00 -15.80
C ALA A 138 5.32 -11.79 -14.31
N SER A 139 5.18 -12.85 -13.51
CA SER A 139 4.77 -12.74 -12.10
C SER A 139 5.83 -12.05 -11.23
N TYR A 140 5.42 -11.55 -10.06
CA TYR A 140 6.36 -10.91 -9.12
C TYR A 140 7.49 -11.84 -8.71
N SER A 141 7.22 -13.13 -8.48
CA SER A 141 8.26 -14.10 -8.13
C SER A 141 9.33 -14.21 -9.21
N ASN A 142 8.93 -14.28 -10.48
CA ASN A 142 9.86 -14.48 -11.60
C ASN A 142 10.68 -13.20 -11.83
N GLN A 143 10.06 -12.03 -11.72
CA GLN A 143 10.79 -10.77 -11.79
C GLN A 143 11.85 -10.70 -10.70
N LEU A 144 11.51 -11.04 -9.45
CA LEU A 144 12.42 -11.07 -8.30
C LEU A 144 13.60 -12.04 -8.44
N GLU A 145 13.55 -13.02 -9.33
CA GLU A 145 14.71 -13.90 -9.59
C GLU A 145 15.91 -13.10 -10.13
N ASN A 146 15.65 -11.98 -10.82
CA ASN A 146 16.68 -11.08 -11.33
C ASN A 146 17.14 -10.03 -10.30
N PHE A 147 16.49 -9.95 -9.13
CA PHE A 147 16.76 -8.95 -8.10
C PHE A 147 16.99 -9.62 -6.74
N SER A 148 18.17 -10.24 -6.59
CA SER A 148 18.60 -10.95 -5.39
C SER A 148 18.58 -10.11 -4.10
N ASN A 149 19.06 -8.86 -4.13
CA ASN A 149 19.10 -7.97 -2.97
C ASN A 149 17.70 -7.52 -2.59
N LEU A 150 16.88 -7.14 -3.58
CA LEU A 150 15.47 -6.82 -3.35
C LEU A 150 14.70 -8.02 -2.79
N ARG A 151 14.90 -9.23 -3.35
CA ARG A 151 14.28 -10.46 -2.87
C ARG A 151 14.66 -10.75 -1.41
N ASN A 152 15.95 -10.63 -1.08
CA ASN A 152 16.43 -10.84 0.28
C ASN A 152 15.81 -9.82 1.26
N LEU A 153 15.67 -8.55 0.85
CA LEU A 153 15.00 -7.53 1.64
C LEU A 153 13.53 -7.90 1.89
N VAL A 154 12.78 -8.28 0.85
CA VAL A 154 11.38 -8.71 0.97
C VAL A 154 11.25 -9.87 1.96
N GLU A 155 12.04 -10.93 1.79
CA GLU A 155 11.98 -12.10 2.67
C GLU A 155 12.37 -11.75 4.12
N SER A 156 13.35 -10.86 4.33
CA SER A 156 13.74 -10.42 5.67
C SER A 156 12.62 -9.66 6.41
N LYS A 157 11.75 -8.97 5.66
CA LYS A 157 10.65 -8.16 6.23
C LYS A 157 9.34 -8.94 6.36
N LEU A 158 9.28 -10.21 5.97
CA LEU A 158 8.06 -11.02 6.14
C LEU A 158 7.64 -11.20 7.60
N ASN A 159 8.60 -11.36 8.50
CA ASN A 159 8.29 -11.48 9.93
C ASN A 159 7.76 -10.17 10.51
N LEU A 160 8.18 -9.02 9.96
CA LEU A 160 7.68 -7.71 10.39
C LEU A 160 6.21 -7.53 10.03
N ILE A 161 5.79 -7.85 8.79
CA ILE A 161 4.38 -7.74 8.43
C ILE A 161 3.52 -8.78 9.18
N LYS A 162 4.03 -10.00 9.39
CA LYS A 162 3.33 -11.05 10.16
C LYS A 162 3.18 -10.66 11.63
N SER A 163 4.18 -10.05 12.26
CA SER A 163 4.10 -9.56 13.65
C SER A 163 3.16 -8.37 13.77
N SER A 164 3.27 -7.37 12.90
CA SER A 164 2.34 -6.23 12.86
C SER A 164 0.88 -6.67 12.72
N GLN A 165 0.61 -7.71 11.91
CA GLN A 165 -0.73 -8.29 11.80
C GLN A 165 -1.21 -8.95 13.10
N LYS A 166 -0.33 -9.68 13.80
CA LYS A 166 -0.64 -10.31 15.09
C LYS A 166 -0.91 -9.25 16.17
N ASP A 167 -0.11 -8.20 16.21
CA ASP A 167 -0.26 -7.10 17.17
C ASP A 167 -1.59 -6.39 16.96
N LEU A 168 -1.96 -6.09 15.71
CA LEU A 168 -3.26 -5.53 15.37
C LEU A 168 -4.40 -6.46 15.81
N LYS A 169 -4.30 -7.77 15.52
CA LYS A 169 -5.31 -8.75 15.95
C LYS A 169 -5.50 -8.72 17.46
N HIS A 170 -4.41 -8.77 18.24
CA HIS A 170 -4.48 -8.72 19.70
C HIS A 170 -5.12 -7.42 20.21
N GLN A 171 -4.76 -6.26 19.64
CA GLN A 171 -5.37 -4.97 20.02
C GLN A 171 -6.88 -4.95 19.78
N VAL A 172 -7.32 -5.51 18.65
CA VAL A 172 -8.73 -5.52 18.20
C VAL A 172 -9.56 -6.54 18.98
N GLU A 173 -8.98 -7.68 19.39
CA GLU A 173 -9.61 -8.68 20.26
C GLU A 173 -10.02 -8.10 21.62
N HIS A 174 -9.17 -7.28 22.25
CA HIS A 174 -9.50 -6.59 23.50
C HIS A 174 -10.73 -5.68 23.37
N LEU A 175 -11.01 -5.19 22.16
CA LEU A 175 -12.16 -4.36 21.85
C LEU A 175 -13.41 -5.17 21.45
N LYS A 176 -13.35 -6.51 21.51
CA LYS A 176 -14.44 -7.43 21.13
C LYS A 176 -14.91 -7.27 19.67
N ILE A 177 -14.01 -6.84 18.79
CA ILE A 177 -14.27 -6.74 17.35
C ILE A 177 -13.94 -8.09 16.70
N ASP A 178 -14.75 -8.53 15.73
CA ASP A 178 -14.48 -9.75 14.97
C ASP A 178 -13.14 -9.67 14.21
N THR A 179 -12.26 -10.64 14.45
CA THR A 179 -10.92 -10.69 13.88
C THR A 179 -10.78 -11.63 12.70
N LYS A 180 -11.85 -12.28 12.24
CA LYS A 180 -11.80 -13.23 11.12
C LYS A 180 -11.16 -12.63 9.86
N SER A 181 -11.41 -11.34 9.60
CA SER A 181 -10.84 -10.62 8.46
C SER A 181 -9.34 -10.30 8.59
N LEU A 182 -8.77 -10.47 9.79
CA LEU A 182 -7.37 -10.21 10.11
C LEU A 182 -6.51 -11.49 10.20
N GLU A 183 -7.12 -12.67 10.05
CA GLU A 183 -6.39 -13.93 10.18
C GLU A 183 -5.50 -14.21 8.98
N LEU A 184 -4.22 -14.47 9.25
CA LEU A 184 -3.28 -14.94 8.24
C LEU A 184 -3.55 -16.42 7.97
N SER A 185 -3.79 -16.76 6.70
CA SER A 185 -3.83 -18.15 6.23
C SER A 185 -2.64 -18.45 5.32
N GLU A 186 -2.21 -19.70 5.29
CA GLU A 186 -1.14 -20.15 4.37
C GLU A 186 -1.53 -19.93 2.90
N GLN A 187 -2.82 -20.02 2.58
CA GLN A 187 -3.36 -19.79 1.23
C GLN A 187 -3.11 -18.37 0.71
N GLN A 188 -2.87 -17.41 1.61
CA GLN A 188 -2.66 -15.99 1.28
C GLN A 188 -1.20 -15.57 1.38
N GLU A 189 -0.26 -16.49 1.60
CA GLU A 189 1.15 -16.12 1.76
C GLU A 189 1.73 -15.47 0.50
N ASN A 190 1.26 -15.88 -0.67
CA ASN A 190 1.59 -15.25 -1.96
C ASN A 190 1.12 -13.80 -2.02
N GLU A 191 -0.12 -13.53 -1.62
CA GLU A 191 -0.69 -12.18 -1.59
C GLU A 191 0.00 -11.28 -0.55
N LEU A 192 0.38 -11.86 0.59
CA LEU A 192 1.19 -11.19 1.60
C LEU A 192 2.53 -10.73 1.02
N ARG A 193 3.25 -11.62 0.32
CA ARG A 193 4.52 -11.29 -0.34
C ARG A 193 4.34 -10.24 -1.42
N SER A 194 3.31 -10.34 -2.26
CA SER A 194 2.98 -9.32 -3.26
C SER A 194 2.74 -7.94 -2.63
N THR A 195 2.01 -7.91 -1.52
CA THR A 195 1.74 -6.66 -0.80
C THR A 195 3.01 -6.07 -0.21
N LEU A 196 3.83 -6.89 0.46
CA LEU A 196 5.08 -6.47 1.06
C LEU A 196 6.07 -5.94 0.01
N LEU A 197 6.14 -6.60 -1.15
CA LEU A 197 6.95 -6.15 -2.27
C LEU A 197 6.52 -4.75 -2.74
N GLU A 198 5.22 -4.53 -2.97
CA GLU A 198 4.70 -3.20 -3.37
C GLU A 198 5.01 -2.13 -2.31
N ILE A 199 4.90 -2.47 -1.02
CA ILE A 199 5.25 -1.58 0.09
C ILE A 199 6.74 -1.20 0.06
N ILE A 200 7.63 -2.18 -0.14
CA ILE A 200 9.08 -1.95 -0.18
C ILE A 200 9.46 -1.11 -1.40
N LEU A 201 8.93 -1.44 -2.58
CA LEU A 201 9.17 -0.67 -3.81
C LEU A 201 8.73 0.79 -3.65
N GLU A 202 7.54 1.00 -3.08
CA GLU A 202 7.03 2.34 -2.79
C GLU A 202 7.95 3.07 -1.80
N ALA A 203 8.40 2.41 -0.73
CA ALA A 203 9.27 3.01 0.28
C ALA A 203 10.61 3.47 -0.32
N LEU A 204 11.20 2.69 -1.23
CA LEU A 204 12.45 3.00 -1.93
C LEU A 204 12.35 4.23 -2.83
N CYS A 205 11.14 4.64 -3.24
CA CYS A 205 10.91 5.90 -3.94
C CYS A 205 10.97 7.13 -3.02
N TRP A 206 10.88 6.93 -1.71
CA TRP A 206 10.79 7.99 -0.72
C TRP A 206 12.04 8.11 0.18
N THR A 207 13.04 7.26 -0.03
CA THR A 207 14.34 7.35 0.66
C THR A 207 15.12 8.60 0.25
N ASN A 208 16.10 8.97 1.08
CA ASN A 208 17.03 10.06 0.79
C ASN A 208 18.49 9.58 0.96
N PRO A 209 19.27 9.40 -0.14
CA PRO A 209 18.88 9.65 -1.53
C PRO A 209 17.83 8.65 -2.04
N LYS A 210 17.10 9.05 -3.07
CA LYS A 210 16.10 8.19 -3.73
C LYS A 210 16.78 6.99 -4.37
N ILE A 211 16.22 5.80 -4.13
CA ILE A 211 16.73 4.55 -4.71
C ILE A 211 16.02 4.24 -6.02
N LEU A 212 14.70 4.43 -6.09
CA LEU A 212 13.89 4.11 -7.28
C LEU A 212 12.98 5.25 -7.71
N ASP A 213 12.78 5.42 -9.01
CA ASP A 213 11.71 6.25 -9.58
C ASP A 213 10.49 5.42 -9.95
N LYS A 214 9.31 6.04 -9.88
CA LYS A 214 8.08 5.49 -10.44
C LYS A 214 8.06 5.75 -11.95
N THR A 215 7.80 4.71 -12.72
CA THR A 215 7.59 4.77 -14.16
C THR A 215 6.13 4.46 -14.49
N GLU A 216 5.74 4.55 -15.77
CA GLU A 216 4.37 4.22 -16.19
C GLU A 216 3.98 2.76 -15.90
N VAL A 217 4.96 1.85 -15.89
CA VAL A 217 4.75 0.40 -15.77
C VAL A 217 5.21 -0.19 -14.44
N GLY A 218 5.80 0.61 -13.55
CA GLY A 218 6.29 0.16 -12.25
C GLY A 218 7.42 1.03 -11.70
N TYR A 219 8.58 0.44 -11.44
CA TYR A 219 9.71 1.06 -10.75
C TYR A 219 11.00 0.90 -11.56
N GLY A 220 11.84 1.93 -11.56
CA GLY A 220 13.13 1.92 -12.26
C GLY A 220 14.18 2.77 -11.54
N LYS A 221 15.30 3.01 -12.22
CA LYS A 221 16.41 3.82 -11.72
C LYS A 221 15.96 5.24 -11.33
N ALA A 222 16.40 5.69 -10.15
CA ALA A 222 16.31 7.09 -9.70
C ALA A 222 17.51 7.95 -10.12
#